data_AF-A0A812YGS1-F1
#
_entry.id   AF-A0A812YGS1-F1
#
_cell.length_a   1.000
_cell.length_b   1.000
_cell.length_c   1.000
_cell.angle_alpha   90.00
_cell.angle_beta   90.00
_cell.angle_gamma   90.00
#
_symmetry.space_group_name_H-M   'P 1'
#
loop_
_entity.id
_entity.type
_entity.pdbx_description
1 polymer ?
#
loop_
_entity_poly.entity_id
_entity_poly.type
_entity_poly.pdbx_seq_one_letter_code
_entity_poly.pdbx_strand_id
1 'polypeptide(L)'
;MGAHGAPAAACFTWVLFYAVQAETDPSRRLAEADWARGLCSRTSVGFYAGTARSFEKLLPSRVLKKCKTQAPSKGSWIWKGRNWCWEAVKRHACYGHHSWEDAQSQAAADKEAPDLDDTPFPALQDAERCDLPELGASLVPDPPPEGPVLTDDREERDQDEQTYMNYQIEAHEAEFWFHQHVAVYVLNLPTAADRWSRISRRLEELHIRADRVPGIDLSEPGAIQQAQEEGLVPRLWNFSAAKQNMVRLLKDSSETTARRYLDNYGRGTIGCAAAHLRAMWQATSNAHRLEKPVVLILEDDVTLEDDFMLKLRRLLRHEAPCDWEVISLRSQCPYGVCVSPHLTRVQPDANEPEEMCRHGVNYGFYAMLYRVDSLISIANKLHQRIWDETRPGCLANDVALASLAEEVVYYAVPSSQVPGFVGHGDGFGSVRGELNRKGESPWLDLVLQNKHDQSDTEKSRREMLLSGWICAVMRISQI
;
A
#
# COMPACT_ATOMS: atom_id res chain seq x y z
N MET A 1 -9.13 -7.58 -69.49
CA MET A 1 -7.79 -6.97 -69.35
C MET A 1 -7.89 -5.90 -68.28
N GLY A 2 -7.23 -6.10 -67.13
CA GLY A 2 -6.88 -5.11 -66.09
C GLY A 2 -8.06 -4.48 -65.32
N ALA A 3 -8.01 -4.21 -64.02
CA ALA A 3 -7.01 -4.47 -62.99
C ALA A 3 -7.71 -4.39 -61.63
N HIS A 4 -7.21 -5.18 -60.68
CA HIS A 4 -7.65 -5.26 -59.31
C HIS A 4 -7.33 -3.99 -58.51
N GLY A 5 -8.25 -3.60 -57.62
CA GLY A 5 -8.01 -2.64 -56.55
C GLY A 5 -8.70 -3.11 -55.27
N ALA A 6 -7.97 -3.85 -54.43
CA ALA A 6 -8.38 -4.21 -53.08
C ALA A 6 -7.88 -3.14 -52.09
N PRO A 7 -8.67 -2.75 -51.06
CA PRO A 7 -8.16 -1.89 -50.00
C PRO A 7 -7.38 -2.72 -48.97
N ALA A 8 -6.21 -2.20 -48.61
CA ALA A 8 -5.31 -2.74 -47.61
C ALA A 8 -5.93 -2.67 -46.20
N ALA A 9 -6.22 -3.82 -45.60
CA ALA A 9 -6.44 -3.95 -44.18
C ALA A 9 -5.08 -3.99 -43.47
N ALA A 10 -4.64 -2.84 -42.97
CA ALA A 10 -3.50 -2.76 -42.06
C ALA A 10 -3.97 -3.10 -40.64
N CYS A 11 -4.08 -4.40 -40.33
CA CYS A 11 -4.16 -4.87 -38.95
C CYS A 11 -2.78 -4.77 -38.31
N PHE A 12 -2.55 -3.73 -37.51
CA PHE A 12 -1.46 -3.66 -36.55
C PHE A 12 -1.64 -4.77 -35.51
N THR A 13 -1.01 -5.93 -35.74
CA THR A 13 -0.80 -6.97 -34.71
C THR A 13 0.60 -6.77 -34.14
N TRP A 14 0.74 -5.79 -33.24
CA TRP A 14 1.84 -5.76 -32.29
C TRP A 14 1.40 -6.55 -31.05
N VAL A 15 1.46 -7.88 -31.16
CA VAL A 15 1.60 -8.74 -29.97
C VAL A 15 3.01 -9.28 -30.03
N LEU A 16 3.93 -8.49 -29.50
CA LEU A 16 5.27 -8.95 -29.16
C LEU A 16 5.13 -9.98 -28.05
N PHE A 17 5.12 -11.26 -28.43
CA PHE A 17 5.59 -12.33 -27.56
C PHE A 17 7.10 -12.14 -27.38
N TYR A 18 7.49 -11.26 -26.45
CA TYR A 18 8.83 -11.28 -25.87
C TYR A 18 8.91 -12.51 -24.97
N ALA A 19 9.12 -13.67 -25.58
CA ALA A 19 9.68 -14.82 -24.88
C ALA A 19 11.16 -14.49 -24.63
N VAL A 20 11.42 -13.77 -23.54
CA VAL A 20 12.76 -13.51 -23.04
C VAL A 20 13.30 -14.81 -22.46
N GLN A 21 14.15 -15.51 -23.21
CA GLN A 21 15.13 -16.42 -22.63
C GLN A 21 16.15 -15.57 -21.86
N ALA A 22 15.85 -15.26 -20.60
CA ALA A 22 16.81 -14.71 -19.64
C ALA A 22 17.34 -15.84 -18.75
N GLU A 23 18.22 -16.68 -19.30
CA GLU A 23 19.18 -17.45 -18.52
C GLU A 23 20.56 -16.79 -18.69
N THR A 24 20.71 -15.60 -18.13
CA THR A 24 22.04 -15.04 -17.82
C THR A 24 21.97 -14.50 -16.40
N ASP A 25 22.72 -15.13 -15.51
CA ASP A 25 22.93 -14.81 -14.11
C ASP A 25 22.75 -13.30 -13.76
N PRO A 26 21.62 -12.91 -13.13
CA PRO A 26 21.34 -11.52 -12.77
C PRO A 26 22.37 -10.92 -11.81
N SER A 27 23.08 -11.75 -11.04
CA SER A 27 24.03 -11.27 -10.04
C SER A 27 25.29 -10.65 -10.65
N ARG A 28 25.58 -10.92 -11.94
CA ARG A 28 26.82 -10.47 -12.59
C ARG A 28 26.73 -9.12 -13.30
N ARG A 29 25.53 -8.56 -13.53
CA ARG A 29 25.36 -7.18 -14.07
C ARG A 29 25.25 -6.10 -12.99
N LEU A 30 25.04 -6.47 -11.72
CA LEU A 30 24.89 -5.51 -10.62
C LEU A 30 26.21 -4.89 -10.15
N ALA A 31 27.36 -5.39 -10.61
CA ALA A 31 28.68 -4.95 -10.14
C ALA A 31 29.30 -3.79 -10.95
N GLU A 32 28.82 -3.47 -12.15
CA GLU A 32 29.57 -2.56 -13.06
C GLU A 32 28.88 -1.23 -13.40
N ALA A 33 27.66 -1.00 -12.94
CA ALA A 33 26.95 0.20 -13.32
C ALA A 33 27.17 1.32 -12.29
N ASP A 34 28.11 2.22 -12.63
CA ASP A 34 28.51 3.42 -11.88
C ASP A 34 27.32 4.26 -11.35
N TRP A 35 26.14 4.16 -11.99
CA TRP A 35 24.90 4.82 -11.57
C TRP A 35 24.40 4.38 -10.17
N ALA A 36 24.74 3.18 -9.70
CA ALA A 36 24.39 2.72 -8.36
C ALA A 36 25.20 3.44 -7.26
N ARG A 37 26.32 4.09 -7.58
CA ARG A 37 27.21 4.71 -6.57
C ARG A 37 26.60 5.91 -5.84
N GLY A 38 25.39 6.35 -6.19
CA GLY A 38 24.71 7.48 -5.54
C GLY A 38 23.21 7.30 -5.28
N LEU A 39 22.68 6.07 -5.29
CA LEU A 39 21.25 5.78 -5.08
C LEU A 39 20.97 4.89 -3.87
N CYS A 40 21.99 4.62 -3.07
CA CYS A 40 21.86 3.80 -1.87
C CYS A 40 23.00 4.04 -0.89
N SER A 41 22.74 3.65 0.35
CA SER A 41 23.71 3.68 1.44
C SER A 41 24.53 2.39 1.50
N ARG A 42 25.84 2.46 1.27
CA ARG A 42 26.74 1.30 1.39
C ARG A 42 26.92 0.80 2.82
N THR A 43 26.62 1.64 3.81
CA THR A 43 26.74 1.30 5.24
C THR A 43 25.54 0.51 5.74
N SER A 44 24.46 0.41 4.96
CA SER A 44 23.36 -0.49 5.25
C SER A 44 23.82 -1.93 5.03
N VAL A 45 24.12 -2.63 6.12
CA VAL A 45 24.53 -4.04 6.09
C VAL A 45 23.36 -4.85 5.54
N GLY A 46 23.64 -5.61 4.47
CA GLY A 46 22.66 -6.30 3.66
C GLY A 46 21.78 -7.32 4.40
N PHE A 47 20.62 -7.58 3.79
CA PHE A 47 19.72 -8.70 4.05
C PHE A 47 19.65 -9.17 5.51
N TYR A 48 18.83 -8.50 6.32
CA TYR A 48 18.09 -9.22 7.35
C TYR A 48 17.14 -10.20 6.63
N ALA A 49 17.66 -11.38 6.27
CA ALA A 49 16.86 -12.58 5.97
C ALA A 49 16.19 -13.13 7.25
N GLY A 50 15.85 -12.25 8.19
CA GLY A 50 15.06 -12.63 9.33
C GLY A 50 13.68 -12.99 8.80
N THR A 51 13.32 -14.27 8.87
CA THR A 51 11.93 -14.71 8.65
C THR A 51 11.02 -13.80 9.46
N ALA A 52 9.95 -13.29 8.84
CA ALA A 52 8.93 -12.51 9.53
C ALA A 52 8.61 -13.20 10.86
N ARG A 53 8.95 -12.55 11.98
CA ARG A 53 8.73 -13.16 13.28
C ARG A 53 7.24 -13.10 13.52
N SER A 54 6.59 -14.26 13.52
CA SER A 54 5.20 -14.34 13.98
C SER A 54 5.11 -13.73 15.37
N PHE A 55 4.27 -12.71 15.53
CA PHE A 55 3.97 -12.06 16.81
C PHE A 55 3.61 -13.04 17.91
N GLU A 56 3.02 -14.18 17.55
CA GLU A 56 2.68 -15.22 18.52
C GLU A 56 3.89 -15.69 19.33
N LYS A 57 5.10 -15.60 18.75
CA LYS A 57 6.35 -15.97 19.43
C LYS A 57 6.89 -14.87 20.35
N LEU A 58 6.43 -13.64 20.20
CA LEU A 58 6.88 -12.49 21.00
C LEU A 58 6.07 -12.32 22.29
N LEU A 59 4.86 -12.88 22.34
CA LEU A 59 3.93 -12.66 23.45
C LEU A 59 3.99 -13.76 24.51
N PRO A 60 3.93 -13.42 25.81
CA PRO A 60 3.71 -14.41 26.86
C PRO A 60 2.42 -15.21 26.61
N SER A 61 2.46 -16.53 26.82
CA SER A 61 1.33 -17.43 26.51
C SER A 61 0.01 -17.01 27.16
N ARG A 62 0.06 -16.40 28.35
CA ARG A 62 -1.12 -15.86 29.05
C ARG A 62 -1.75 -14.70 28.29
N VAL A 63 -0.93 -13.77 27.80
CA VAL A 63 -1.37 -12.60 27.02
C VAL A 63 -1.91 -13.07 25.67
N LEU A 64 -1.18 -13.94 24.97
CA LEU A 64 -1.63 -14.50 23.70
C LEU A 64 -3.00 -15.19 23.83
N LYS A 65 -3.19 -15.98 24.89
CA LYS A 65 -4.49 -16.61 25.18
C LYS A 65 -5.58 -15.56 25.39
N LYS A 66 -5.33 -14.53 26.22
CA LYS A 66 -6.27 -13.42 26.44
C LYS A 66 -6.65 -12.78 25.11
N CYS A 67 -5.66 -12.38 24.30
CA CYS A 67 -5.85 -11.69 23.04
C CYS A 67 -6.57 -12.53 21.97
N LYS A 68 -6.43 -13.87 21.98
CA LYS A 68 -7.19 -14.77 21.09
C LYS A 68 -8.63 -15.01 21.55
N THR A 69 -8.88 -14.90 22.85
CA THR A 69 -10.22 -15.13 23.45
C THR A 69 -11.03 -13.85 23.67
N GLN A 70 -10.38 -12.69 23.58
CA GLN A 70 -11.01 -11.39 23.71
C GLN A 70 -12.09 -11.23 22.63
N ALA A 71 -13.20 -10.58 23.00
CA ALA A 71 -14.22 -10.26 22.03
C ALA A 71 -13.64 -9.29 20.99
N PRO A 72 -13.98 -9.46 19.70
CA PRO A 72 -13.63 -8.48 18.68
C PRO A 72 -14.23 -7.13 19.03
N SER A 73 -13.50 -6.05 18.76
CA SER A 73 -14.09 -4.72 18.85
C SER A 73 -15.24 -4.57 17.84
N LYS A 74 -16.15 -3.64 18.13
CA LYS A 74 -17.29 -3.38 17.25
C LYS A 74 -16.77 -2.90 15.89
N GLY A 75 -17.14 -3.61 14.83
CA GLY A 75 -16.72 -3.28 13.47
C GLY A 75 -15.53 -4.08 12.95
N SER A 76 -14.86 -4.87 13.79
CA SER A 76 -13.69 -5.66 13.40
C SER A 76 -14.05 -6.90 12.58
N TRP A 77 -13.19 -7.24 11.63
CA TRP A 77 -13.30 -8.44 10.80
C TRP A 77 -13.06 -9.71 11.61
N ILE A 78 -13.96 -10.69 11.53
CA ILE A 78 -13.89 -11.93 12.29
C ILE A 78 -13.41 -13.08 11.42
N TRP A 79 -12.29 -13.70 11.84
CA TRP A 79 -11.87 -15.02 11.39
C TRP A 79 -11.19 -15.78 12.54
N LYS A 80 -11.06 -17.09 12.35
CA LYS A 80 -10.50 -18.00 13.33
C LYS A 80 -9.02 -17.70 13.58
N GLY A 81 -8.64 -17.58 14.85
CA GLY A 81 -7.25 -17.49 15.28
C GLY A 81 -6.65 -16.08 15.32
N ARG A 82 -7.43 -15.05 14.97
CA ARG A 82 -6.98 -13.65 15.02
C ARG A 82 -6.55 -13.25 16.44
N ASN A 83 -5.45 -12.50 16.53
CA ASN A 83 -5.08 -11.77 17.73
C ASN A 83 -5.86 -10.45 17.77
N TRP A 84 -6.81 -10.33 18.71
CA TRP A 84 -7.66 -9.14 18.83
C TRP A 84 -6.97 -7.95 19.47
N CYS A 85 -5.95 -8.18 20.32
CA CYS A 85 -5.14 -7.07 20.83
C CYS A 85 -4.41 -6.38 19.68
N TRP A 86 -3.82 -7.15 18.77
CA TRP A 86 -3.15 -6.59 17.57
C TRP A 86 -4.11 -5.81 16.68
N GLU A 87 -5.33 -6.31 16.48
CA GLU A 87 -6.34 -5.61 15.69
C GLU A 87 -6.70 -4.25 16.29
N ALA A 88 -6.85 -4.18 17.62
CA ALA A 88 -7.11 -2.94 18.32
C ALA A 88 -5.96 -1.95 18.13
N VAL A 89 -4.70 -2.37 18.38
CA VAL A 89 -3.52 -1.51 18.17
C VAL A 89 -3.46 -1.02 16.72
N LYS A 90 -3.62 -1.91 15.74
CA LYS A 90 -3.65 -1.58 14.31
C LYS A 90 -4.72 -0.53 13.97
N ARG A 91 -5.89 -0.60 14.61
CA ARG A 91 -6.97 0.37 14.39
C ARG A 91 -6.56 1.77 14.86
N HIS A 92 -5.91 1.89 16.01
CA HIS A 92 -5.44 3.18 16.52
C HIS A 92 -4.28 3.72 15.67
N ALA A 93 -3.32 2.89 15.27
CA ALA A 93 -2.20 3.31 14.43
C ALA A 93 -2.66 3.71 13.02
N CYS A 94 -3.21 2.76 12.25
CA CYS A 94 -3.53 2.95 10.82
C CYS A 94 -4.52 4.10 10.56
N TYR A 95 -5.50 4.30 11.46
CA TYR A 95 -6.58 5.25 11.23
C TYR A 95 -6.48 6.52 12.08
N GLY A 96 -5.62 6.52 13.11
CA GLY A 96 -5.40 7.67 14.00
C GLY A 96 -4.16 8.50 13.66
N HIS A 97 -3.30 8.03 12.75
CA HIS A 97 -1.99 8.65 12.46
C HIS A 97 -1.08 8.75 13.70
N HIS A 98 -1.19 7.78 14.59
CA HIS A 98 -0.36 7.67 15.79
C HIS A 98 0.90 6.85 15.49
N SER A 99 1.95 7.06 16.30
CA SER A 99 3.01 6.06 16.43
C SER A 99 2.41 4.75 16.93
N TRP A 100 3.10 3.64 16.71
CA TRP A 100 2.68 2.33 17.22
C TRP A 100 2.68 2.27 18.75
N GLU A 101 3.57 3.01 19.39
CA GLU A 101 3.64 3.15 20.85
C GLU A 101 2.40 3.84 21.41
N ASP A 102 2.05 5.00 20.84
CA ASP A 102 0.84 5.75 21.20
C ASP A 102 -0.43 4.92 20.92
N ALA A 103 -0.44 4.21 19.78
CA ALA A 103 -1.56 3.35 19.41
C ALA A 103 -1.76 2.19 20.39
N GLN A 104 -0.67 1.58 20.88
CA GLN A 104 -0.78 0.56 21.92
C GLN A 104 -1.27 1.16 23.24
N SER A 105 -0.72 2.31 23.64
CA SER A 105 -1.11 2.99 24.87
C SER A 105 -2.61 3.33 24.87
N GLN A 106 -3.13 3.82 23.75
CA GLN A 106 -4.56 4.09 23.59
C GLN A 106 -5.39 2.80 23.63
N ALA A 107 -4.97 1.75 22.92
CA ALA A 107 -5.65 0.46 22.96
C ALA A 107 -5.64 -0.17 24.37
N ALA A 108 -4.58 0.06 25.15
CA ALA A 108 -4.48 -0.38 26.54
C ALA A 108 -5.41 0.41 27.47
N ALA A 109 -5.50 1.72 27.29
CA ALA A 109 -6.47 2.57 28.00
C ALA A 109 -7.92 2.12 27.76
N ASP A 110 -8.22 1.69 26.54
CA ASP A 110 -9.51 1.11 26.15
C ASP A 110 -9.70 -0.35 26.60
N LYS A 111 -8.69 -0.93 27.26
CA LYS A 111 -8.63 -2.33 27.74
C LYS A 111 -8.70 -3.36 26.61
N GLU A 112 -8.32 -2.95 25.40
CA GLU A 112 -8.31 -3.77 24.19
C GLU A 112 -6.95 -4.44 23.92
N ALA A 113 -5.87 -3.88 24.46
CA ALA A 113 -4.54 -4.47 24.49
C ALA A 113 -3.97 -4.46 25.92
N PRO A 114 -2.95 -5.27 26.28
CA PRO A 114 -2.15 -5.04 27.47
C PRO A 114 -1.35 -3.74 27.37
N ASP A 115 -0.99 -3.25 28.56
CA ASP A 115 -0.16 -2.07 28.74
C ASP A 115 1.20 -2.24 28.06
N LEU A 116 1.74 -1.14 27.53
CA LEU A 116 3.05 -1.10 26.89
C LEU A 116 4.15 -1.54 27.84
N ASP A 117 4.11 -1.09 29.10
CA ASP A 117 5.12 -1.38 30.11
C ASP A 117 5.09 -2.87 30.53
N ASP A 118 3.91 -3.50 30.45
CA ASP A 118 3.73 -4.91 30.81
C ASP A 118 4.08 -5.86 29.66
N THR A 119 3.64 -5.55 28.44
CA THR A 119 3.80 -6.42 27.26
C THR A 119 3.78 -5.59 25.97
N PRO A 120 4.95 -5.14 25.47
CA PRO A 120 5.01 -4.36 24.24
C PRO A 120 4.58 -5.18 23.01
N PHE A 121 3.85 -4.54 22.08
CA PHE A 121 3.50 -5.05 20.74
C PHE A 121 4.14 -4.20 19.63
N PRO A 122 5.46 -4.30 19.46
CA PRO A 122 6.12 -3.53 18.42
C PRO A 122 5.69 -4.03 17.04
N ALA A 123 4.91 -3.22 16.32
CA ALA A 123 4.66 -3.40 14.89
C ALA A 123 5.92 -3.29 14.06
N LEU A 124 6.82 -2.41 14.52
CA LEU A 124 8.11 -2.17 13.96
C LEU A 124 9.15 -2.63 14.97
N GLN A 125 10.02 -3.54 14.55
CA GLN A 125 11.23 -3.80 15.32
C GLN A 125 12.10 -2.54 15.29
N ASP A 126 12.58 -2.13 16.47
CA ASP A 126 13.32 -0.88 16.69
C ASP A 126 12.51 0.37 16.33
N ALA A 127 11.23 0.43 16.74
CA ALA A 127 10.28 1.51 16.41
C ALA A 127 10.80 2.91 16.76
N GLU A 128 11.53 3.04 17.87
CA GLU A 128 12.18 4.27 18.32
C GLU A 128 13.17 4.84 17.30
N ARG A 129 13.58 4.03 16.31
CA ARG A 129 14.45 4.47 15.23
C ARG A 129 13.71 5.21 14.14
N CYS A 130 12.49 4.77 13.79
CA CYS A 130 11.86 5.21 12.55
C CYS A 130 10.40 5.66 12.66
N ASP A 131 9.75 5.43 13.80
CA ASP A 131 8.35 5.77 14.04
C ASP A 131 8.20 7.09 14.82
N LEU A 132 9.09 8.04 14.53
CA LEU A 132 9.21 9.32 15.23
C LEU A 132 8.63 10.47 14.39
N PRO A 133 7.71 11.28 14.92
CA PRO A 133 7.10 12.38 14.17
C PRO A 133 8.07 13.40 13.60
N GLU A 134 9.12 13.75 14.35
CA GLU A 134 10.13 14.73 13.97
C GLU A 134 10.94 14.35 12.72
N LEU A 135 10.97 13.07 12.36
CA LEU A 135 11.61 12.62 11.11
C LEU A 135 10.85 13.10 9.87
N GLY A 136 9.58 13.46 10.02
CA GLY A 136 8.81 14.05 8.93
C GLY A 136 8.95 15.56 8.77
N ALA A 137 9.63 16.23 9.71
CA ALA A 137 9.68 17.68 9.79
C ALA A 137 10.21 18.33 8.49
N SER A 138 9.83 19.60 8.28
CA SER A 138 10.40 20.40 7.19
C SER A 138 11.90 20.55 7.39
N LEU A 139 12.67 20.34 6.33
CA LEU A 139 14.09 20.62 6.24
C LEU A 139 14.37 22.07 5.83
N VAL A 140 13.34 22.85 5.48
CA VAL A 140 13.47 24.27 5.14
C VAL A 140 13.80 25.04 6.43
N PRO A 141 15.01 25.60 6.59
CA PRO A 141 15.30 26.46 7.72
C PRO A 141 14.51 27.77 7.60
N ASP A 142 14.19 28.38 8.74
CA ASP A 142 13.61 29.72 8.75
C ASP A 142 14.55 30.70 8.03
N PRO A 143 14.01 31.61 7.20
CA PRO A 143 14.85 32.64 6.58
C PRO A 143 15.43 33.54 7.68
N PRO A 144 16.69 33.99 7.55
CA PRO A 144 17.28 34.92 8.51
C PRO A 144 16.41 36.18 8.60
N PRO A 145 16.21 36.75 9.81
CA PRO A 145 15.28 37.86 10.01
C PRO A 145 15.68 39.07 9.17
N GLU A 146 14.69 39.68 8.49
CA GLU A 146 14.89 40.92 7.76
C GLU A 146 15.04 42.10 8.74
N GLY A 147 16.26 42.64 8.90
CA GLY A 147 16.47 43.88 9.67
C GLY A 147 17.88 44.08 10.25
N PRO A 148 18.13 45.28 10.84
CA PRO A 148 19.34 45.54 11.61
C PRO A 148 19.32 44.73 12.91
N VAL A 149 20.36 43.93 13.13
CA VAL A 149 20.55 43.15 14.35
C VAL A 149 21.03 44.05 15.48
N LEU A 150 20.41 43.91 16.65
CA LEU A 150 20.91 44.49 17.89
C LEU A 150 22.22 43.78 18.25
N THR A 151 23.22 44.54 18.67
CA THR A 151 24.65 44.19 18.58
C THR A 151 25.11 42.93 19.32
N ASP A 152 24.27 42.32 20.16
CA ASP A 152 24.65 41.13 20.95
C ASP A 152 24.36 39.79 20.22
N ASP A 153 23.62 39.77 19.11
CA ASP A 153 23.21 38.52 18.43
C ASP A 153 23.91 38.28 17.07
N ARG A 154 25.10 38.88 16.86
CA ARG A 154 25.77 38.80 15.55
C ARG A 154 26.24 37.39 15.18
N GLU A 155 26.77 36.63 16.13
CA GLU A 155 27.29 35.28 15.88
C GLU A 155 26.16 34.28 15.54
N GLU A 156 25.02 34.37 16.22
CA GLU A 156 23.84 33.54 15.95
C GLU A 156 23.28 33.82 14.55
N ARG A 157 23.17 35.10 14.18
CA ARG A 157 22.77 35.49 12.81
C ARG A 157 23.73 34.96 11.74
N ASP A 158 25.05 35.08 11.94
CA ASP A 158 26.03 34.59 10.97
C ASP A 158 25.90 33.06 10.79
N GLN A 159 25.57 32.32 11.86
CA GLN A 159 25.32 30.88 11.81
C GLN A 159 24.00 30.53 11.09
N ASP A 160 22.93 31.27 11.32
CA ASP A 160 21.64 31.09 10.65
C ASP A 160 21.74 31.39 9.15
N GLU A 161 22.40 32.50 8.78
CA GLU A 161 22.67 32.84 7.39
C GLU A 161 23.48 31.73 6.70
N GLN A 162 24.52 31.21 7.35
CA GLN A 162 25.31 30.10 6.80
C GLN A 162 24.50 28.81 6.66
N THR A 163 23.65 28.49 7.64
CA THR A 163 22.76 27.31 7.62
C THR A 163 21.77 27.40 6.48
N TYR A 164 21.12 28.56 6.31
CA TYR A 164 20.21 28.84 5.20
C TYR A 164 20.92 28.72 3.83
N MET A 165 22.12 29.29 3.70
CA MET A 165 22.90 29.18 2.46
C MET A 165 23.30 27.74 2.13
N ASN A 166 23.71 26.95 3.12
CA ASN A 166 24.03 25.54 2.93
C ASN A 166 22.80 24.74 2.48
N TYR A 167 21.65 25.01 3.09
CA TYR A 167 20.37 24.42 2.69
C TYR A 167 20.05 24.73 1.22
N GLN A 168 20.15 25.99 0.79
CA GLN A 168 19.86 26.40 -0.59
C GLN A 168 20.75 25.69 -1.61
N ILE A 169 22.05 25.54 -1.30
CA ILE A 169 22.99 24.79 -2.15
C ILE A 169 22.55 23.33 -2.26
N GLU A 170 22.25 22.67 -1.15
CA GLU A 170 21.86 21.26 -1.15
C GLU A 170 20.51 21.03 -1.84
N ALA A 171 19.54 21.93 -1.64
CA ALA A 171 18.25 21.90 -2.29
C ALA A 171 18.39 22.02 -3.81
N HIS A 172 19.23 22.95 -4.29
CA HIS A 172 19.50 23.10 -5.72
C HIS A 172 20.18 21.86 -6.32
N GLU A 173 21.16 21.29 -5.61
CA GLU A 173 21.76 20.02 -6.05
C GLU A 173 20.76 18.87 -6.05
N ALA A 174 19.79 18.88 -5.13
CA ALA A 174 18.74 17.88 -5.05
C ALA A 174 17.76 17.97 -6.20
N GLU A 175 17.33 19.19 -6.56
CA GLU A 175 16.54 19.47 -7.75
C GLU A 175 17.25 18.99 -9.02
N PHE A 176 18.53 19.36 -9.20
CA PHE A 176 19.32 18.92 -10.34
C PHE A 176 19.42 17.38 -10.39
N TRP A 177 19.75 16.74 -9.27
CA TRP A 177 19.82 15.28 -9.18
C TRP A 177 18.48 14.63 -9.51
N PHE A 178 17.37 15.16 -8.99
CA PHE A 178 16.03 14.62 -9.20
C PHE A 178 15.66 14.62 -10.68
N HIS A 179 15.88 15.73 -11.38
CA HIS A 179 15.60 15.84 -12.80
C HIS A 179 16.41 14.87 -13.66
N GLN A 180 17.64 14.57 -13.27
CA GLN A 180 18.50 13.61 -13.97
C GLN A 180 18.10 12.15 -13.69
N HIS A 181 17.64 11.83 -12.48
CA HIS A 181 17.54 10.43 -12.04
C HIS A 181 16.10 9.90 -11.90
N VAL A 182 15.10 10.76 -11.78
CA VAL A 182 13.72 10.36 -11.44
C VAL A 182 12.74 10.64 -12.58
N ALA A 183 12.05 9.61 -13.06
CA ALA A 183 10.94 9.72 -14.00
C ALA A 183 9.62 9.73 -13.21
N VAL A 184 8.79 10.75 -13.41
CA VAL A 184 7.56 10.95 -12.61
C VAL A 184 6.32 10.66 -13.46
N TYR A 185 5.39 9.89 -12.91
CA TYR A 185 4.11 9.55 -13.52
C TYR A 185 2.99 9.86 -12.52
N VAL A 186 1.87 10.37 -13.02
CA VAL A 186 0.69 10.66 -12.19
C VAL A 186 -0.50 9.87 -12.75
N LEU A 187 -1.06 9.00 -11.92
CA LEU A 187 -2.29 8.28 -12.17
C LEU A 187 -3.48 9.21 -11.96
N ASN A 188 -4.28 9.39 -12.99
CA ASN A 188 -5.46 10.25 -12.90
C ASN A 188 -6.54 9.76 -13.86
N LEU A 189 -7.78 9.70 -13.40
CA LEU A 189 -8.91 9.41 -14.28
C LEU A 189 -9.14 10.60 -15.24
N PRO A 190 -9.38 10.36 -16.54
CA PRO A 190 -9.65 11.43 -17.50
C PRO A 190 -10.76 12.41 -17.05
N THR A 191 -11.77 11.87 -16.37
CA THR A 191 -12.94 12.60 -15.83
C THR A 191 -12.63 13.42 -14.57
N ALA A 192 -11.53 13.14 -13.87
CA ALA A 192 -11.13 13.83 -12.64
C ALA A 192 -10.24 15.06 -12.94
N ALA A 193 -10.77 16.02 -13.72
CA ALA A 193 -10.04 17.19 -14.20
C ALA A 193 -9.56 18.12 -13.07
N ASP A 194 -10.36 18.30 -12.01
CA ASP A 194 -10.00 19.17 -10.89
C ASP A 194 -8.82 18.60 -10.09
N ARG A 195 -8.83 17.28 -9.84
CA ARG A 195 -7.71 16.56 -9.20
C ARG A 195 -6.44 16.72 -10.02
N TRP A 196 -6.53 16.53 -11.35
CA TRP A 196 -5.42 16.74 -12.28
C TRP A 196 -4.86 18.17 -12.23
N SER A 197 -5.74 19.18 -12.26
CA SER A 197 -5.35 20.59 -12.20
C SER A 197 -4.57 20.91 -10.92
N ARG A 198 -5.05 20.40 -9.78
CA ARG A 198 -4.39 20.58 -8.48
C ARG A 198 -3.00 19.96 -8.44
N ILE A 199 -2.87 18.67 -8.77
CA ILE A 199 -1.55 18.00 -8.72
C ILE A 199 -0.60 18.60 -9.76
N SER A 200 -1.08 18.96 -10.95
CA SER A 200 -0.25 19.60 -11.98
C SER A 200 0.32 20.94 -11.50
N ARG A 201 -0.51 21.76 -10.85
CA ARG A 201 -0.05 23.03 -10.27
C ARG A 201 1.02 22.80 -9.20
N ARG A 202 0.80 21.85 -8.30
CA ARG A 202 1.79 21.55 -7.25
C ARG A 202 3.12 21.04 -7.84
N LEU A 203 3.05 20.21 -8.88
CA LEU A 203 4.25 19.75 -9.58
C LEU A 203 4.96 20.89 -10.31
N GLU A 204 4.22 21.83 -10.90
CA GLU A 204 4.77 23.04 -11.52
C GLU A 204 5.47 23.96 -10.50
N GLU A 205 4.86 24.19 -9.34
CA GLU A 205 5.46 24.94 -8.22
C GLU A 205 6.80 24.34 -7.75
N LEU A 206 6.93 23.02 -7.80
CA LEU A 206 8.15 22.28 -7.44
C LEU A 206 9.08 22.03 -8.63
N HIS A 207 8.77 22.58 -9.81
CA HIS A 207 9.47 22.35 -11.09
C HIS A 207 9.53 20.88 -11.54
N ILE A 208 8.66 20.01 -11.02
CA ILE A 208 8.62 18.59 -11.35
C ILE A 208 7.83 18.36 -12.65
N ARG A 209 8.50 17.80 -13.65
CA ARG A 209 7.85 17.31 -14.88
C ARG A 209 7.32 15.90 -14.66
N ALA A 210 6.05 15.67 -14.97
CA ALA A 210 5.41 14.37 -14.86
C ALA A 210 4.58 14.00 -16.10
N ASP A 211 4.55 12.70 -16.40
CA ASP A 211 3.68 12.13 -17.42
C ASP A 211 2.33 11.72 -16.80
N ARG A 212 1.22 12.19 -17.38
CA ARG A 212 -0.11 11.71 -16.99
C ARG A 212 -0.32 10.29 -17.51
N VAL A 213 -0.68 9.37 -16.63
CA VAL A 213 -1.11 8.02 -16.99
C VAL A 213 -2.62 7.94 -16.78
N PRO A 214 -3.41 7.65 -17.83
CA PRO A 214 -4.85 7.57 -17.70
C PRO A 214 -5.23 6.40 -16.79
N GLY A 215 -6.02 6.69 -15.75
CA GLY A 215 -6.62 5.66 -14.90
C GLY A 215 -7.63 4.79 -15.65
N ILE A 216 -8.14 3.76 -14.96
CA ILE A 216 -9.14 2.83 -15.50
C ILE A 216 -10.48 3.08 -14.79
N ASP A 217 -11.45 3.61 -15.52
CA ASP A 217 -12.83 3.71 -15.03
C ASP A 217 -13.63 2.47 -15.45
N LEU A 218 -13.91 1.59 -14.50
CA LEU A 218 -14.70 0.37 -14.75
C LEU A 218 -16.20 0.56 -14.56
N SER A 219 -16.67 1.80 -14.37
CA SER A 219 -18.10 2.10 -14.39
C SER A 219 -18.68 2.02 -15.82
N GLU A 220 -17.85 2.30 -16.82
CA GLU A 220 -18.26 2.31 -18.22
C GLU A 220 -18.52 0.90 -18.79
N PRO A 221 -19.55 0.71 -19.65
CA PRO A 221 -19.77 -0.54 -20.35
C PRO A 221 -18.55 -0.93 -21.21
N GLY A 222 -18.10 -2.18 -21.14
CA GLY A 222 -16.96 -2.67 -21.92
C GLY A 222 -15.58 -2.42 -21.29
N ALA A 223 -15.49 -1.59 -20.24
CA ALA A 223 -14.19 -1.18 -19.69
C ALA A 223 -13.39 -2.35 -19.10
N ILE A 224 -14.04 -3.35 -18.50
CA ILE A 224 -13.34 -4.55 -18.01
C ILE A 224 -12.80 -5.41 -19.15
N GLN A 225 -13.56 -5.55 -20.25
CA GLN A 225 -13.11 -6.27 -21.44
C GLN A 225 -11.92 -5.56 -22.07
N GLN A 226 -11.96 -4.23 -22.16
CA GLN A 226 -10.82 -3.43 -22.63
C GLN A 226 -9.58 -3.63 -21.73
N ALA A 227 -9.74 -3.56 -20.41
CA ALA A 227 -8.64 -3.83 -19.48
C ALA A 227 -8.07 -5.26 -19.64
N GLN A 228 -8.93 -6.23 -20.00
CA GLN A 228 -8.51 -7.60 -20.33
C GLN A 228 -7.80 -7.72 -21.68
N GLU A 229 -8.19 -6.93 -22.67
CA GLU A 229 -7.55 -6.86 -23.98
C GLU A 229 -6.16 -6.21 -23.90
N GLU A 230 -6.02 -5.19 -23.06
CA GLU A 230 -4.74 -4.54 -22.75
C GLU A 230 -3.83 -5.40 -21.84
N GLY A 231 -4.34 -6.53 -21.33
CA GLY A 231 -3.60 -7.44 -20.45
C GLY A 231 -3.42 -6.93 -19.02
N LEU A 232 -4.10 -5.85 -18.63
CA LEU A 232 -4.07 -5.29 -17.27
C LEU A 232 -4.83 -6.17 -16.28
N VAL A 233 -5.87 -6.85 -16.77
CA VAL A 233 -6.66 -7.85 -16.04
C VAL A 233 -6.60 -9.16 -16.83
N PRO A 234 -6.35 -10.33 -16.22
CA PRO A 234 -6.37 -11.59 -16.95
C PRO A 234 -7.74 -11.87 -17.56
N ARG A 235 -7.76 -12.34 -18.81
CA ARG A 235 -9.01 -12.72 -19.51
C ARG A 235 -9.83 -13.79 -18.77
N LEU A 236 -9.13 -14.69 -18.07
CA LEU A 236 -9.75 -15.78 -17.32
C LEU A 236 -10.11 -15.40 -15.88
N TRP A 237 -9.74 -14.20 -15.42
CA TRP A 237 -10.07 -13.76 -14.08
C TRP A 237 -11.57 -13.50 -13.93
N ASN A 238 -12.15 -14.07 -12.88
CA ASN A 238 -13.57 -14.11 -12.60
C ASN A 238 -13.87 -13.32 -11.33
N PHE A 239 -14.36 -12.09 -11.52
CA PHE A 239 -14.74 -11.22 -10.42
C PHE A 239 -15.81 -11.84 -9.51
N SER A 240 -16.76 -12.60 -10.06
CA SER A 240 -17.79 -13.26 -9.27
C SER A 240 -17.21 -14.33 -8.33
N ALA A 241 -16.22 -15.10 -8.79
CA ALA A 241 -15.54 -16.08 -7.97
C ALA A 241 -14.73 -15.42 -6.85
N ALA A 242 -13.95 -14.38 -7.17
CA ALA A 242 -13.20 -13.61 -6.18
C ALA A 242 -14.13 -13.00 -5.11
N LYS A 243 -15.28 -12.45 -5.53
CA LYS A 243 -16.29 -11.90 -4.61
C LYS A 243 -16.92 -12.98 -3.72
N GLN A 244 -17.27 -14.15 -4.26
CA GLN A 244 -17.79 -15.27 -3.47
C GLN A 244 -16.78 -15.75 -2.42
N ASN A 245 -15.49 -15.83 -2.80
CA ASN A 245 -14.42 -16.15 -1.87
C ASN A 245 -14.30 -15.10 -0.75
N MET A 246 -14.45 -13.81 -1.06
CA MET A 246 -14.45 -12.75 -0.05
C MET A 246 -15.64 -12.90 0.91
N VAL A 247 -16.84 -13.13 0.41
CA VAL A 247 -18.03 -13.37 1.23
C VAL A 247 -17.84 -14.57 2.17
N ARG A 248 -17.26 -15.66 1.65
CA ARG A 248 -16.93 -16.85 2.44
C ARG A 248 -15.97 -16.53 3.59
N LEU A 249 -14.97 -15.68 3.35
CA LEU A 249 -14.00 -15.26 4.37
C LEU A 249 -14.63 -14.34 5.42
N LEU A 250 -15.62 -13.54 5.04
CA LEU A 250 -16.31 -12.58 5.92
C LEU A 250 -17.57 -13.14 6.60
N LYS A 251 -17.88 -14.43 6.44
CA LYS A 251 -19.13 -15.04 6.93
C LYS A 251 -19.39 -14.81 8.43
N ASP A 252 -18.33 -14.84 9.23
CA ASP A 252 -18.41 -14.71 10.69
C ASP A 252 -18.40 -13.24 11.15
N SER A 253 -18.11 -12.30 10.24
CA SER A 253 -18.11 -10.86 10.54
C SER A 253 -19.53 -10.30 10.66
N SER A 254 -19.70 -9.19 11.37
CA SER A 254 -20.97 -8.47 11.39
C SER A 254 -21.38 -8.02 9.98
N GLU A 255 -22.67 -7.82 9.73
CA GLU A 255 -23.16 -7.32 8.45
C GLU A 255 -22.55 -5.96 8.09
N THR A 256 -22.60 -5.00 9.01
CA THR A 256 -22.03 -3.66 8.83
C THR A 256 -20.54 -3.72 8.53
N THR A 257 -19.83 -4.59 9.23
CA THR A 257 -18.43 -4.88 8.97
C THR A 257 -18.26 -5.40 7.55
N ALA A 258 -18.84 -6.56 7.22
CA ALA A 258 -18.70 -7.18 5.89
C ALA A 258 -19.02 -6.20 4.75
N ARG A 259 -20.09 -5.40 4.90
CA ARG A 259 -20.46 -4.34 3.96
C ARG A 259 -19.34 -3.32 3.77
N ARG A 260 -18.77 -2.78 4.84
CA ARG A 260 -17.64 -1.84 4.76
C ARG A 260 -16.45 -2.42 3.99
N TYR A 261 -16.23 -3.74 4.02
CA TYR A 261 -15.15 -4.35 3.24
C TYR A 261 -15.51 -4.38 1.77
N LEU A 262 -16.71 -4.85 1.47
CA LEU A 262 -17.22 -4.97 0.11
C LEU A 262 -17.32 -3.60 -0.55
N ASP A 263 -17.66 -2.54 0.19
CA ASP A 263 -17.62 -1.16 -0.29
C ASP A 263 -16.19 -0.69 -0.66
N ASN A 264 -15.15 -1.32 -0.13
CA ASN A 264 -13.76 -1.09 -0.51
C ASN A 264 -13.25 -2.13 -1.53
N TYR A 265 -14.08 -3.09 -1.91
CA TYR A 265 -13.77 -4.20 -2.80
C TYR A 265 -14.73 -4.21 -3.98
N GLY A 266 -14.37 -3.49 -5.05
CA GLY A 266 -15.25 -3.38 -6.21
C GLY A 266 -14.55 -2.86 -7.45
N ARG A 267 -15.34 -2.35 -8.38
CA ARG A 267 -14.88 -1.82 -9.68
C ARG A 267 -13.83 -0.72 -9.53
N GLY A 268 -13.97 0.17 -8.55
CA GLY A 268 -12.97 1.19 -8.27
C GLY A 268 -11.62 0.59 -7.86
N THR A 269 -11.64 -0.49 -7.06
CA THR A 269 -10.42 -1.17 -6.61
C THR A 269 -9.74 -1.91 -7.76
N ILE A 270 -10.50 -2.63 -8.59
CA ILE A 270 -10.00 -3.27 -9.82
C ILE A 270 -9.40 -2.21 -10.77
N GLY A 271 -10.08 -1.07 -10.95
CA GLY A 271 -9.63 0.02 -11.81
C GLY A 271 -8.34 0.67 -11.31
N CYS A 272 -8.24 0.90 -10.00
CA CYS A 272 -7.02 1.36 -9.34
C CYS A 272 -5.86 0.37 -9.53
N ALA A 273 -6.10 -0.92 -9.30
CA ALA A 273 -5.10 -1.97 -9.50
C ALA A 273 -4.57 -2.01 -10.95
N ALA A 274 -5.48 -2.06 -11.92
CA ALA A 274 -5.15 -2.04 -13.33
C ALA A 274 -4.43 -0.74 -13.76
N ALA A 275 -4.81 0.43 -13.21
CA ALA A 275 -4.15 1.70 -13.52
C ALA A 275 -2.69 1.72 -13.05
N HIS A 276 -2.40 1.22 -11.84
CA HIS A 276 -1.02 1.11 -11.34
C HIS A 276 -0.19 0.16 -12.20
N LEU A 277 -0.72 -1.00 -12.57
CA LEU A 277 -0.03 -1.93 -13.49
C LEU A 277 0.27 -1.28 -14.85
N ARG A 278 -0.69 -0.52 -15.40
CA ARG A 278 -0.48 0.28 -16.62
C ARG A 278 0.68 1.26 -16.45
N ALA A 279 0.70 2.03 -15.35
CA ALA A 279 1.78 2.97 -15.07
C ALA A 279 3.14 2.27 -14.93
N MET A 280 3.22 1.14 -14.24
CA MET A 280 4.47 0.39 -14.09
C MET A 280 5.01 -0.10 -15.45
N TRP A 281 4.16 -0.65 -16.32
CA TRP A 281 4.56 -1.11 -17.65
C TRP A 281 4.94 0.04 -18.60
N GLN A 282 4.17 1.13 -18.58
CA GLN A 282 4.50 2.34 -19.33
C GLN A 282 5.82 2.94 -18.86
N ALA A 283 6.00 3.06 -17.54
CA ALA A 283 7.20 3.61 -16.93
C ALA A 283 8.43 2.78 -17.22
N THR A 284 8.32 1.45 -17.27
CA THR A 284 9.43 0.57 -17.67
C THR A 284 9.95 0.97 -19.06
N SER A 285 9.06 1.10 -20.04
CA SER A 285 9.44 1.43 -21.42
C SER A 285 10.02 2.85 -21.52
N ASN A 286 9.40 3.80 -20.84
CA ASN A 286 9.77 5.21 -20.91
C ASN A 286 11.06 5.52 -20.14
N ALA A 287 11.24 4.96 -18.94
CA ALA A 287 12.40 5.26 -18.09
C ALA A 287 13.70 4.71 -18.70
N HIS A 288 13.67 3.55 -19.36
CA HIS A 288 14.81 3.06 -20.14
C HIS A 288 15.18 4.01 -21.29
N ARG A 289 14.19 4.57 -21.99
CA ARG A 289 14.42 5.55 -23.06
C ARG A 289 14.99 6.88 -22.52
N LEU A 290 14.57 7.27 -21.31
CA LEU A 290 15.02 8.50 -20.65
C LEU A 290 16.32 8.30 -19.84
N GLU A 291 16.86 7.09 -19.80
CA GLU A 291 18.05 6.72 -19.00
C GLU A 291 17.91 7.06 -17.51
N LYS A 292 16.68 7.06 -16.99
CA LYS A 292 16.40 7.37 -15.58
C LYS A 292 16.35 6.08 -14.77
N PRO A 293 17.15 5.92 -13.70
CA PRO A 293 17.18 4.69 -12.90
C PRO A 293 16.03 4.55 -11.91
N VAL A 294 15.32 5.65 -11.59
CA VAL A 294 14.25 5.67 -10.60
C VAL A 294 12.94 6.12 -11.25
N VAL A 295 11.85 5.44 -10.89
CA VAL A 295 10.48 5.79 -11.28
C VAL A 295 9.70 6.19 -10.03
N LEU A 296 9.01 7.31 -10.09
CA LEU A 296 8.05 7.77 -9.09
C LEU A 296 6.65 7.73 -9.71
N ILE A 297 5.75 6.93 -9.13
CA ILE A 297 4.32 6.88 -9.50
C ILE A 297 3.52 7.53 -8.39
N LEU A 298 2.73 8.53 -8.75
CA LEU A 298 1.87 9.31 -7.85
C LEU A 298 0.40 9.05 -8.19
N GLU A 299 -0.46 8.98 -7.18
CA GLU A 299 -1.91 9.20 -7.33
C GLU A 299 -2.20 10.71 -7.40
N ASP A 300 -3.30 11.11 -8.02
CA ASP A 300 -3.68 12.52 -8.22
C ASP A 300 -4.28 13.19 -6.98
N ASP A 301 -4.38 12.47 -5.86
CA ASP A 301 -4.75 13.02 -4.55
C ASP A 301 -3.60 13.14 -3.56
N VAL A 302 -2.35 13.07 -4.00
CA VAL A 302 -1.19 13.45 -3.19
C VAL A 302 -0.94 14.96 -3.22
N THR A 303 -0.29 15.45 -2.17
CA THR A 303 0.41 16.73 -2.16
C THR A 303 1.87 16.46 -1.81
N LEU A 304 2.82 17.00 -2.55
CA LEU A 304 4.25 16.87 -2.23
C LEU A 304 4.67 18.02 -1.30
N GLU A 305 5.55 17.78 -0.34
CA GLU A 305 6.12 18.84 0.52
C GLU A 305 7.11 19.74 -0.23
N ASP A 306 7.37 20.95 0.27
CA ASP A 306 8.26 21.93 -0.40
C ASP A 306 9.70 21.41 -0.53
N ASP A 307 10.15 20.62 0.44
CA ASP A 307 11.47 20.02 0.50
C ASP A 307 11.51 18.57 -0.05
N PHE A 308 10.49 18.17 -0.83
CA PHE A 308 10.33 16.79 -1.32
C PHE A 308 11.56 16.25 -2.03
N MET A 309 12.14 17.00 -2.98
CA MET A 309 13.30 16.55 -3.76
C MET A 309 14.54 16.38 -2.87
N LEU A 310 14.72 17.26 -1.88
CA LEU A 310 15.82 17.18 -0.91
C LEU A 310 15.68 15.95 -0.02
N LYS A 311 14.52 15.76 0.60
CA LYS A 311 14.21 14.57 1.41
C LYS A 311 14.42 13.29 0.61
N LEU A 312 13.92 13.24 -0.62
CA LEU A 312 14.05 12.07 -1.48
C LEU A 312 15.52 11.75 -1.84
N ARG A 313 16.32 12.78 -2.17
CA ARG A 313 17.75 12.58 -2.44
C ARG A 313 18.47 12.05 -1.20
N ARG A 314 18.20 12.62 -0.02
CA ARG A 314 18.81 12.17 1.25
C ARG A 314 18.42 10.73 1.58
N LEU A 315 17.13 10.40 1.47
CA LEU A 315 16.61 9.06 1.67
C LEU A 315 17.36 8.04 0.82
N LEU A 316 17.43 8.27 -0.50
CA LEU A 316 18.05 7.32 -1.41
C LEU A 316 19.57 7.28 -1.23
N ARG A 317 20.25 8.41 -0.97
CA ARG A 317 21.71 8.42 -0.84
C ARG A 317 22.23 7.87 0.48
N HIS A 318 21.53 8.13 1.58
CA HIS A 318 22.10 7.94 2.91
C HIS A 318 21.42 6.82 3.71
N GLU A 319 20.19 6.44 3.32
CA GLU A 319 19.37 5.55 4.13
C GLU A 319 18.89 4.30 3.41
N ALA A 320 18.47 4.43 2.15
CA ALA A 320 17.93 3.32 1.39
C ALA A 320 18.99 2.23 1.17
N PRO A 321 18.70 0.96 1.51
CA PRO A 321 19.63 -0.13 1.28
C PRO A 321 19.86 -0.42 -0.19
N CYS A 322 21.08 -0.80 -0.61
CA CYS A 322 21.41 -0.95 -2.04
C CYS A 322 20.61 -2.04 -2.79
N ASP A 323 19.95 -2.92 -2.07
CA ASP A 323 19.05 -3.95 -2.58
C ASP A 323 17.57 -3.52 -2.59
N TRP A 324 17.22 -2.27 -2.22
CA TRP A 324 15.85 -1.77 -2.30
C TRP A 324 15.29 -1.98 -3.70
N GLU A 325 14.02 -2.38 -3.83
CA GLU A 325 13.35 -2.53 -5.12
C GLU A 325 12.13 -1.60 -5.21
N VAL A 326 11.40 -1.46 -4.10
CA VAL A 326 10.22 -0.58 -3.98
C VAL A 326 10.28 0.18 -2.68
N ILE A 327 9.91 1.47 -2.72
CA ILE A 327 9.71 2.30 -1.53
C ILE A 327 8.34 2.98 -1.61
N SER A 328 7.48 2.73 -0.63
CA SER A 328 6.29 3.56 -0.40
C SER A 328 6.70 4.80 0.37
N LEU A 329 6.51 6.00 -0.22
CA LEU A 329 6.89 7.27 0.40
C LEU A 329 5.92 7.73 1.50
N ARG A 330 4.85 6.97 1.74
CA ARG A 330 3.95 7.14 2.87
C ARG A 330 3.18 5.86 3.10
N SER A 331 3.27 5.33 4.31
CA SER A 331 2.49 4.20 4.79
C SER A 331 1.75 4.57 6.05
N GLN A 332 0.43 4.42 6.05
CA GLN A 332 -0.42 4.71 7.21
C GLN A 332 -0.15 3.79 8.40
N CYS A 333 0.42 2.60 8.18
CA CYS A 333 0.71 1.67 9.27
C CYS A 333 1.71 0.60 8.86
N PRO A 334 2.97 0.97 8.62
CA PRO A 334 4.00 0.01 8.26
C PRO A 334 4.16 -1.04 9.36
N TYR A 335 4.41 -2.28 8.96
CA TYR A 335 4.74 -3.40 9.83
C TYR A 335 6.01 -4.07 9.33
N GLY A 336 6.92 -4.39 10.24
CA GLY A 336 8.18 -5.02 9.90
C GLY A 336 9.33 -4.54 10.78
N VAL A 337 10.39 -4.01 10.15
CA VAL A 337 11.65 -3.69 10.83
C VAL A 337 12.15 -2.31 10.42
N CYS A 338 12.43 -1.42 11.37
CA CYS A 338 13.10 -0.16 11.09
C CYS A 338 14.53 -0.42 10.61
N VAL A 339 14.88 0.06 9.40
CA VAL A 339 16.22 -0.14 8.81
C VAL A 339 17.06 1.14 8.78
N SER A 340 16.39 2.29 8.79
CA SER A 340 16.97 3.64 8.88
C SER A 340 15.97 4.55 9.59
N PRO A 341 16.33 5.80 9.92
CA PRO A 341 15.38 6.76 10.45
C PRO A 341 14.09 6.89 9.62
N HIS A 342 14.18 7.03 8.30
CA HIS A 342 12.99 7.23 7.49
C HIS A 342 12.38 5.94 6.91
N LEU A 343 13.01 4.77 7.09
CA LEU A 343 12.59 3.55 6.42
C LEU A 343 12.34 2.37 7.35
N THR A 344 11.21 1.73 7.09
CA THR A 344 10.88 0.37 7.53
C THR A 344 11.02 -0.59 6.37
N ARG A 345 11.59 -1.77 6.60
CA ARG A 345 11.40 -2.92 5.71
C ARG A 345 10.05 -3.53 6.03
N VAL A 346 9.16 -3.54 5.04
CA VAL A 346 7.82 -4.10 5.20
C VAL A 346 7.91 -5.61 5.33
N GLN A 347 7.04 -6.18 6.17
CA GLN A 347 6.83 -7.62 6.28
C GLN A 347 5.34 -7.93 6.11
N PRO A 348 4.98 -9.16 5.72
CA PRO A 348 3.57 -9.55 5.67
C PRO A 348 2.97 -9.65 7.08
N ASP A 349 1.76 -9.13 7.30
CA ASP A 349 1.08 -9.20 8.62
C ASP A 349 0.78 -10.65 9.00
N ALA A 350 1.58 -11.21 9.90
CA ALA A 350 1.42 -12.60 10.32
C ALA A 350 0.15 -12.86 11.15
N ASN A 351 -0.61 -11.82 11.53
CA ASN A 351 -1.89 -11.97 12.22
C ASN A 351 -3.08 -12.22 11.28
N GLU A 352 -2.85 -12.03 9.98
CA GLU A 352 -3.88 -12.01 8.96
C GLU A 352 -3.74 -13.26 8.08
N PRO A 353 -4.83 -13.95 7.72
CA PRO A 353 -4.75 -15.18 6.95
C PRO A 353 -4.23 -14.90 5.54
N GLU A 354 -3.52 -15.87 4.96
CA GLU A 354 -2.96 -15.75 3.61
C GLU A 354 -4.05 -15.57 2.55
N GLU A 355 -5.25 -16.14 2.76
CA GLU A 355 -6.43 -15.96 1.90
C GLU A 355 -6.97 -14.52 1.92
N MET A 356 -6.68 -13.75 2.97
CA MET A 356 -6.93 -12.30 3.04
C MET A 356 -5.70 -11.49 2.60
N CYS A 357 -4.76 -12.14 1.93
CA CYS A 357 -3.49 -11.56 1.50
C CYS A 357 -2.65 -11.01 2.66
N ARG A 358 -2.79 -11.61 3.85
CA ARG A 358 -2.21 -11.09 5.08
C ARG A 358 -2.52 -9.60 5.29
N HIS A 359 -3.78 -9.25 4.98
CA HIS A 359 -4.42 -7.94 5.00
C HIS A 359 -3.48 -6.77 5.39
N GLY A 360 -3.13 -5.99 4.38
CA GLY A 360 -1.98 -5.09 4.37
C GLY A 360 -1.79 -4.25 5.64
N VAL A 361 -0.52 -4.05 5.91
CA VAL A 361 0.09 -3.22 6.96
C VAL A 361 0.92 -2.14 6.28
N ASN A 362 0.39 -1.61 5.19
CA ASN A 362 1.03 -0.55 4.43
C ASN A 362 0.02 0.25 3.62
N TYR A 363 -1.10 0.63 4.25
CA TYR A 363 -2.11 1.41 3.54
C TYR A 363 -1.51 2.71 3.05
N GLY A 364 -1.71 2.99 1.77
CA GLY A 364 -1.24 4.23 1.17
C GLY A 364 -0.35 4.00 -0.03
N PHE A 365 -0.96 3.50 -1.10
CA PHE A 365 -0.32 3.35 -2.39
C PHE A 365 -0.31 4.65 -3.21
N TYR A 366 -0.10 5.79 -2.53
CA TYR A 366 -0.27 7.12 -3.12
C TYR A 366 0.99 7.63 -3.84
N ALA A 367 2.17 7.30 -3.33
CA ALA A 367 3.45 7.73 -3.86
C ALA A 367 4.47 6.60 -3.74
N MET A 368 4.79 5.98 -4.87
CA MET A 368 5.58 4.77 -4.95
C MET A 368 6.85 4.99 -5.77
N LEU A 369 7.99 4.68 -5.19
CA LEU A 369 9.28 4.65 -5.87
C LEU A 369 9.62 3.22 -6.27
N TYR A 370 10.14 3.10 -7.48
CA TYR A 370 10.61 1.84 -8.03
C TYR A 370 11.99 2.03 -8.63
N ARG A 371 12.84 1.02 -8.50
CA ARG A 371 13.99 0.90 -9.39
C ARG A 371 13.53 0.38 -10.74
N VAL A 372 14.07 0.96 -11.79
CA VAL A 372 13.70 0.59 -13.16
C VAL A 372 14.11 -0.84 -13.51
N ASP A 373 15.24 -1.32 -12.98
CA ASP A 373 15.75 -2.67 -13.25
C ASP A 373 14.90 -3.80 -12.63
N SER A 374 14.19 -3.54 -11.53
CA SER A 374 13.27 -4.49 -10.90
C SER A 374 11.80 -4.28 -11.30
N LEU A 375 11.45 -3.11 -11.87
CA LEU A 375 10.06 -2.67 -12.08
C LEU A 375 9.19 -3.69 -12.81
N ILE A 376 9.69 -4.29 -13.90
CA ILE A 376 8.93 -5.28 -14.68
C ILE A 376 8.69 -6.58 -13.89
N SER A 377 9.69 -7.03 -13.12
CA SER A 377 9.59 -8.21 -12.27
C SER A 377 8.55 -8.00 -11.18
N ILE A 378 8.57 -6.83 -10.53
CA ILE A 378 7.59 -6.45 -9.52
C ILE A 378 6.20 -6.37 -10.13
N ALA A 379 6.03 -5.69 -11.28
CA ALA A 379 4.75 -5.56 -11.95
C ALA A 379 4.13 -6.93 -12.26
N ASN A 380 4.93 -7.90 -12.71
CA ASN A 380 4.48 -9.26 -12.99
C ASN A 380 4.06 -10.02 -11.73
N LYS A 381 4.86 -9.96 -10.65
CA LYS A 381 4.51 -10.56 -9.35
C LYS A 381 3.22 -9.95 -8.79
N LEU A 382 3.10 -8.63 -8.88
CA LEU A 382 1.94 -7.88 -8.41
C LEU A 382 0.69 -8.24 -9.22
N HIS A 383 0.78 -8.29 -10.56
CA HIS A 383 -0.31 -8.74 -11.44
C HIS A 383 -0.77 -10.15 -11.07
N GLN A 384 0.14 -11.11 -10.85
CA GLN A 384 -0.23 -12.46 -10.42
C GLN A 384 -0.93 -12.48 -9.06
N ARG A 385 -0.44 -11.70 -8.09
CA ARG A 385 -0.98 -11.66 -6.73
C ARG A 385 -2.35 -10.97 -6.64
N ILE A 386 -2.55 -9.87 -7.35
CA ILE A 386 -3.80 -9.09 -7.37
C ILE A 386 -4.94 -9.92 -7.96
N TRP A 387 -4.66 -10.63 -9.06
CA TRP A 387 -5.68 -11.35 -9.81
C TRP A 387 -5.83 -12.82 -9.38
N ASP A 388 -5.52 -13.13 -8.11
CA ASP A 388 -5.79 -14.44 -7.50
C ASP A 388 -7.19 -14.45 -6.89
N GLU A 389 -8.12 -15.13 -7.54
CA GLU A 389 -9.51 -15.27 -7.07
C GLU A 389 -9.63 -15.99 -5.72
N THR A 390 -8.65 -16.82 -5.36
CA THR A 390 -8.62 -17.54 -4.08
C THR A 390 -8.13 -16.65 -2.93
N ARG A 391 -7.47 -15.54 -3.25
CA ARG A 391 -6.97 -14.53 -2.31
C ARG A 391 -7.55 -13.15 -2.62
N PRO A 392 -8.88 -12.98 -2.56
CA PRO A 392 -9.50 -11.72 -2.96
C PRO A 392 -9.05 -10.53 -2.10
N GLY A 393 -8.51 -10.74 -0.89
CA GLY A 393 -7.90 -9.65 -0.13
C GLY A 393 -6.74 -8.93 -0.85
N CYS A 394 -6.11 -9.57 -1.84
CA CYS A 394 -4.99 -9.03 -2.60
C CYS A 394 -5.38 -8.02 -3.68
N LEU A 395 -6.67 -7.75 -3.92
CA LEU A 395 -7.06 -6.88 -5.03
C LEU A 395 -6.54 -5.43 -4.89
N ALA A 396 -6.28 -4.97 -3.66
CA ALA A 396 -5.64 -3.69 -3.42
C ALA A 396 -4.11 -3.79 -3.56
N ASN A 397 -3.49 -2.88 -4.33
CA ASN A 397 -2.06 -2.94 -4.67
C ASN A 397 -1.14 -2.93 -3.44
N ASP A 398 -1.44 -2.10 -2.45
CA ASP A 398 -0.68 -2.00 -1.20
C ASP A 398 -0.72 -3.32 -0.41
N VAL A 399 -1.90 -3.93 -0.33
CA VAL A 399 -2.09 -5.22 0.33
C VAL A 399 -1.34 -6.33 -0.43
N ALA A 400 -1.49 -6.40 -1.75
CA ALA A 400 -0.75 -7.37 -2.56
C ALA A 400 0.76 -7.19 -2.44
N LEU A 401 1.26 -5.96 -2.51
CA LEU A 401 2.70 -5.69 -2.40
C LEU A 401 3.24 -6.03 -1.01
N ALA A 402 2.52 -5.70 0.07
CA ALA A 402 2.89 -6.10 1.43
C ALA A 402 2.93 -7.64 1.57
N SER A 403 1.99 -8.35 0.94
CA SER A 403 2.00 -9.81 0.91
C SER A 403 3.16 -10.42 0.10
N LEU A 404 3.79 -9.62 -0.77
CA LEU A 404 4.95 -9.98 -1.56
C LEU A 404 6.27 -9.56 -0.90
N ALA A 405 6.26 -9.01 0.32
CA ALA A 405 7.47 -8.46 0.96
C ALA A 405 8.55 -9.52 1.30
N GLU A 406 8.22 -10.82 1.22
CA GLU A 406 9.20 -11.91 1.29
C GLU A 406 9.86 -12.20 -0.08
N GLU A 407 9.22 -11.76 -1.17
CA GLU A 407 9.64 -11.98 -2.56
C GLU A 407 10.18 -10.71 -3.23
N VAL A 408 9.92 -9.54 -2.65
CA VAL A 408 10.29 -8.21 -3.13
C VAL A 408 10.91 -7.43 -1.98
N VAL A 409 12.03 -6.75 -2.21
CA VAL A 409 12.68 -5.89 -1.22
C VAL A 409 11.90 -4.58 -1.10
N TYR A 410 10.88 -4.61 -0.25
CA TYR A 410 9.91 -3.53 -0.08
C TYR A 410 10.16 -2.75 1.21
N TYR A 411 10.32 -1.44 1.06
CA TYR A 411 10.42 -0.49 2.17
C TYR A 411 9.26 0.49 2.18
N ALA A 412 9.02 1.11 3.33
CA ALA A 412 8.03 2.15 3.49
C ALA A 412 8.43 3.21 4.52
N VAL A 413 7.98 4.43 4.29
CA VAL A 413 8.08 5.55 5.23
C VAL A 413 6.86 5.54 6.17
N PRO A 414 7.05 5.45 7.50
CA PRO A 414 5.96 5.53 8.48
C PRO A 414 5.17 6.83 8.44
N SER A 415 3.85 6.77 8.62
CA SER A 415 2.98 7.95 8.62
C SER A 415 3.04 8.79 9.89
N SER A 416 3.64 8.28 10.96
CA SER A 416 3.93 9.07 12.17
C SER A 416 4.80 10.28 11.83
N GLN A 417 5.63 10.17 10.78
CA GLN A 417 6.47 11.23 10.24
C GLN A 417 5.61 12.31 9.59
N VAL A 418 5.46 13.46 10.25
CA VAL A 418 4.59 14.56 9.82
C VAL A 418 5.40 15.85 9.63
N PRO A 419 5.26 16.56 8.49
CA PRO A 419 4.39 16.23 7.35
C PRO A 419 4.87 15.05 6.48
N GLY A 420 6.15 14.66 6.59
CA GLY A 420 6.74 13.55 5.85
C GLY A 420 7.21 13.96 4.46
N PHE A 421 7.05 13.06 3.47
CA PHE A 421 7.38 13.33 2.06
C PHE A 421 6.16 13.82 1.27
N VAL A 422 5.00 13.25 1.56
CA VAL A 422 3.75 13.54 0.85
C VAL A 422 2.57 13.63 1.81
N GLY A 423 1.71 14.62 1.60
CA GLY A 423 0.40 14.80 2.19
C GLY A 423 -0.70 14.05 1.44
N HIS A 424 -1.85 13.84 2.10
CA HIS A 424 -3.11 13.65 1.36
C HIS A 424 -3.60 15.03 0.97
N GLY A 425 -3.93 15.24 -0.30
CA GLY A 425 -4.42 16.53 -0.75
C GLY A 425 -5.81 16.80 -0.21
N ASP A 426 -5.97 17.92 0.48
CA ASP A 426 -7.22 18.34 1.11
C ASP A 426 -8.41 18.41 0.12
N GLY A 427 -9.59 18.05 0.61
CA GLY A 427 -10.86 18.36 -0.06
C GLY A 427 -11.36 17.38 -1.11
N PHE A 428 -10.60 16.32 -1.46
CA PHE A 428 -11.07 15.30 -2.39
C PHE A 428 -11.09 13.93 -1.71
N GLY A 429 -12.28 13.34 -1.59
CA GLY A 429 -12.40 11.95 -1.18
C GLY A 429 -11.80 10.99 -2.21
N SER A 430 -11.69 9.71 -1.85
CA SER A 430 -11.21 8.67 -2.76
C SER A 430 -12.24 8.38 -3.87
N VAL A 431 -11.87 8.63 -5.14
CA VAL A 431 -12.72 8.28 -6.30
C VAL A 431 -12.94 6.76 -6.37
N ARG A 432 -11.93 5.96 -5.99
CA ARG A 432 -12.06 4.51 -5.81
C ARG A 432 -13.24 4.15 -4.91
N GLY A 433 -13.33 4.79 -3.75
CA GLY A 433 -14.43 4.56 -2.80
C GLY A 433 -15.80 4.97 -3.35
N GLU A 434 -15.86 6.04 -4.14
CA GLU A 434 -17.09 6.46 -4.82
C GLU A 434 -17.54 5.46 -5.88
N LEU A 435 -16.63 5.00 -6.74
CA LEU A 435 -16.90 4.02 -7.79
C LEU A 435 -17.36 2.68 -7.22
N ASN A 436 -16.75 2.23 -6.12
CA ASN A 436 -17.19 1.01 -5.44
C ASN A 436 -18.63 1.13 -4.93
N ARG A 437 -18.99 2.25 -4.30
CA ARG A 437 -20.37 2.48 -3.80
C ARG A 437 -21.40 2.60 -4.93
N LYS A 438 -21.05 3.20 -6.06
CA LYS A 438 -21.95 3.32 -7.22
C LYS A 438 -22.20 1.99 -7.94
N GLY A 439 -21.24 1.06 -7.87
CA GLY A 439 -21.28 -0.21 -8.60
C GLY A 439 -22.10 -1.34 -7.96
N GLU A 440 -22.55 -1.20 -6.71
CA GLU A 440 -23.14 -2.30 -5.95
C GLU A 440 -24.55 -1.99 -5.43
N SER A 441 -25.58 -2.50 -6.10
CA SER A 441 -26.97 -2.46 -5.60
C SER A 441 -27.67 -3.83 -5.48
N PRO A 442 -27.40 -4.89 -6.29
CA PRO A 442 -28.16 -6.15 -6.15
C PRO A 442 -27.51 -7.26 -5.31
N TRP A 443 -26.20 -7.19 -5.01
CA TRP A 443 -25.45 -8.35 -4.48
C TRP A 443 -25.35 -8.38 -2.95
N LEU A 444 -25.54 -7.24 -2.30
CA LEU A 444 -25.58 -7.17 -0.84
C LEU A 444 -26.71 -8.09 -0.32
N ASP A 445 -27.83 -8.09 -1.04
CA ASP A 445 -28.99 -8.93 -0.75
C ASP A 445 -28.63 -10.43 -0.74
N LEU A 446 -27.70 -10.89 -1.58
CA LEU A 446 -27.26 -12.30 -1.61
C LEU A 446 -26.41 -12.70 -0.39
N VAL A 447 -25.60 -11.78 0.15
CA VAL A 447 -24.85 -12.04 1.40
C VAL A 447 -25.80 -12.12 2.58
N LEU A 448 -26.82 -11.24 2.59
CA LEU A 448 -27.84 -11.21 3.64
C LEU A 448 -28.76 -12.42 3.57
N GLN A 449 -29.19 -12.81 2.37
CA GLN A 449 -30.01 -14.00 2.13
C GLN A 449 -29.28 -15.26 2.62
N ASN A 450 -28.00 -15.45 2.28
CA ASN A 450 -27.24 -16.62 2.72
C ASN A 450 -27.11 -16.70 4.26
N LYS A 451 -27.01 -15.57 4.96
CA LYS A 451 -27.00 -15.56 6.44
C LYS A 451 -28.37 -15.92 7.01
N HIS A 452 -29.45 -15.45 6.39
CA HIS A 452 -30.81 -15.79 6.80
C HIS A 452 -31.08 -17.28 6.59
N ASP A 453 -30.72 -17.82 5.43
CA ASP A 453 -30.89 -19.23 5.10
C ASP A 453 -30.08 -20.15 6.05
N GLN A 454 -28.84 -19.78 6.39
CA GLN A 454 -28.04 -20.56 7.35
C GLN A 454 -28.61 -20.50 8.77
N SER A 455 -29.08 -19.33 9.21
CA SER A 455 -29.79 -19.14 10.48
C SER A 455 -31.01 -20.05 10.57
N ASP A 456 -31.84 -20.06 9.53
CA ASP A 456 -33.06 -20.85 9.49
C ASP A 456 -32.75 -22.35 9.43
N THR A 457 -31.74 -22.75 8.65
CA THR A 457 -31.30 -24.15 8.58
C THR A 457 -30.75 -24.64 9.93
N GLU A 458 -29.98 -23.82 10.65
CA GLU A 458 -29.45 -24.19 11.97
C GLU A 458 -30.56 -24.22 13.04
N LYS A 459 -31.51 -23.28 12.98
CA LYS A 459 -32.71 -23.28 13.83
C LYS A 459 -33.55 -24.54 13.59
N SER A 460 -33.85 -24.88 12.35
CA SER A 460 -34.58 -26.11 12.00
C SER A 460 -33.83 -27.38 12.44
N ARG A 461 -32.49 -27.40 12.35
CA ARG A 461 -31.68 -28.52 12.88
C ARG A 461 -31.77 -28.63 14.40
N ARG A 462 -31.71 -27.52 15.13
CA ARG A 462 -31.86 -27.51 16.60
C ARG A 462 -33.27 -27.95 17.00
N GLU A 463 -34.30 -27.50 16.31
CA GLU A 463 -35.68 -27.93 16.52
C GLU A 463 -35.84 -29.43 16.26
N MET A 464 -35.28 -29.98 15.16
CA MET A 464 -35.28 -31.42 14.90
C MET A 464 -34.56 -32.23 16.00
N LEU A 465 -33.40 -31.76 16.46
CA LEU A 465 -32.65 -32.44 17.53
C LEU A 465 -33.37 -32.38 18.87
N LEU A 466 -34.01 -31.25 19.20
CA LEU A 466 -34.86 -31.09 20.39
C LEU A 466 -36.08 -32.01 20.32
N SER A 467 -36.78 -32.08 19.19
CA SER A 467 -37.90 -33.00 18.99
C SER A 467 -37.46 -34.47 19.09
N GLY A 468 -36.32 -34.82 18.50
CA GLY A 468 -35.73 -36.16 18.62
C GLY A 468 -35.39 -36.54 20.06
N TRP A 469 -34.81 -35.61 20.82
CA TRP A 469 -34.52 -35.79 22.25
C TRP A 469 -35.79 -35.96 23.08
N ILE A 470 -36.82 -35.15 22.84
CA ILE A 470 -38.11 -35.25 23.53
C ILE A 470 -38.75 -36.63 23.25
N CYS A 471 -38.72 -37.11 22.00
CA CYS A 471 -39.20 -38.45 21.67
C CYS A 471 -38.39 -39.58 22.35
N ALA A 472 -37.07 -39.42 22.47
CA ALA A 472 -36.21 -40.40 23.14
C ALA A 472 -36.48 -40.44 24.66
N VAL A 473 -36.61 -39.29 25.30
CA VAL A 473 -36.94 -39.18 26.73
C VAL A 473 -38.34 -39.75 27.02
N MET A 474 -39.33 -39.46 26.17
CA MET A 474 -40.68 -40.03 26.31
C MET A 474 -40.68 -41.56 26.17
N ARG A 475 -39.85 -42.14 25.29
CA ARG A 475 -39.71 -43.60 25.19
C ARG A 475 -39.05 -44.22 26.42
N ILE A 476 -38.07 -43.55 27.02
CA ILE A 476 -37.42 -44.04 28.25
C ILE A 476 -38.39 -43.99 29.44
N SER A 477 -39.32 -43.04 29.49
CA SER A 477 -40.36 -42.99 30.54
C SER A 477 -41.50 -44.01 30.38
N GLN A 478 -41.55 -44.74 29.26
CA GLN A 478 -42.55 -45.79 29.00
C GLN A 478 -41.99 -47.21 29.17
N ILE A 479 -40.70 -47.33 29.45
CA ILE A 479 -40.01 -48.56 29.86
C ILE A 479 -39.90 -48.53 31.38
#